data_AF-A0A955HI63-F1
#
_entry.id   AF-A0A955HI63-F1
#
_cell.length_a   1.000
_cell.length_b   1.000
_cell.length_c   1.000
_cell.angle_alpha   90.00
_cell.angle_beta   90.00
_cell.angle_gamma   90.00
#
_symmetry.space_group_name_H-M   'P 1'
#
loop_
_entity.id
_entity.type
_entity.pdbx_description
1 polymer ?
#
loop_
_entity_poly.entity_id
_entity_poly.type
_entity_poly.pdbx_seq_one_letter_code
_entity_poly.pdbx_strand_id
1 'polypeptide(L)'
;MAIKYKQQTGGFALLITLIVVGVVLSVGLSILDLSIKQINLSTASRDSELAFHASSAGVECARYWRRAASSTMEAMAPVNFECFGLTNSNVSPTIVSSGISGVGDVLHYDYQFTWGANNDRCTEVTTFLMFGTLPPNPGVTITNTELRNIIPGYPAGPDKSCEAGAECTVISVRGYNKSCANSTDYGVTEREVLLEF
;
A
#
# COMPACT_ATOMS: atom_id res chain seq x y z
N MET A 1 0.49 -91.35 -10.99
CA MET A 1 -0.15 -90.13 -11.54
C MET A 1 0.26 -88.97 -10.63
N ALA A 2 1.17 -88.11 -11.09
CA ALA A 2 1.71 -87.02 -10.27
C ALA A 2 1.01 -85.70 -10.63
N ILE A 3 0.33 -85.09 -9.67
CA ILE A 3 -0.33 -83.79 -9.84
C ILE A 3 0.74 -82.71 -9.66
N LYS A 4 1.06 -81.97 -10.74
CA LYS A 4 1.94 -80.79 -10.70
C LYS A 4 1.12 -79.56 -10.30
N TYR A 5 1.44 -78.95 -9.15
CA TYR A 5 0.94 -77.63 -8.78
C TYR A 5 1.72 -76.54 -9.54
N LYS A 6 1.02 -75.71 -10.31
CA LYS A 6 1.56 -74.55 -11.02
C LYS A 6 1.79 -73.41 -10.02
N GLN A 7 3.04 -73.05 -9.74
CA GLN A 7 3.37 -71.94 -8.86
C GLN A 7 2.83 -70.61 -9.44
N GLN A 8 1.87 -69.99 -8.75
CA GLN A 8 1.34 -68.66 -9.10
C GLN A 8 2.26 -67.57 -8.54
N THR A 9 3.24 -67.13 -9.33
CA THR A 9 4.17 -66.04 -8.98
C THR A 9 3.60 -64.63 -9.24
N GLY A 10 2.37 -64.50 -9.75
CA GLY A 10 1.78 -63.22 -10.17
C GLY A 10 1.29 -62.30 -9.04
N GLY A 11 0.90 -62.83 -7.89
CA GLY A 11 0.32 -62.02 -6.79
C GLY A 11 1.32 -61.10 -6.10
N PHE A 12 2.56 -61.55 -5.94
CA PHE A 12 3.62 -60.75 -5.30
C PHE A 12 4.03 -59.55 -6.16
N ALA A 13 4.13 -59.75 -7.48
CA ALA A 13 4.44 -58.67 -8.42
C ALA A 13 3.37 -57.57 -8.37
N LEU A 14 2.08 -57.95 -8.31
CA LEU A 14 0.97 -56.99 -8.23
C LEU A 14 1.02 -56.14 -6.95
N LEU A 15 1.32 -56.75 -5.80
CA LEU A 15 1.45 -56.04 -4.53
C LEU A 15 2.63 -55.04 -4.54
N ILE A 16 3.78 -55.44 -5.08
CA ILE A 16 4.93 -54.53 -5.23
C ILE A 16 4.61 -53.35 -6.16
N THR A 17 3.92 -53.60 -7.28
CA THR A 17 3.51 -52.50 -8.18
C THR A 17 2.57 -51.51 -7.49
N LEU A 18 1.64 -51.98 -6.65
CA LEU A 18 0.72 -51.12 -5.93
C LEU A 18 1.43 -50.23 -4.89
N ILE A 19 2.44 -50.78 -4.19
CA ILE A 19 3.26 -50.01 -3.24
C ILE A 19 4.05 -48.93 -3.99
N VAL A 20 4.72 -49.28 -5.09
CA VAL A 20 5.52 -48.32 -5.88
C VAL A 20 4.63 -47.20 -6.43
N VAL A 21 3.46 -47.54 -6.99
CA VAL A 21 2.49 -46.55 -7.47
C VAL A 21 2.00 -45.67 -6.31
N GLY A 22 1.73 -46.24 -5.13
CA GLY A 22 1.32 -45.47 -3.95
C GLY A 22 2.38 -44.45 -3.50
N VAL A 23 3.66 -44.84 -3.49
CA VAL A 23 4.77 -43.94 -3.16
C VAL A 23 4.91 -42.83 -4.21
N VAL A 24 4.88 -43.18 -5.50
CA VAL A 24 4.98 -42.20 -6.59
C VAL A 24 3.80 -41.21 -6.56
N LEU A 25 2.58 -41.68 -6.31
CA LEU A 25 1.40 -40.83 -6.16
C LEU A 25 1.53 -39.89 -4.96
N SER A 26 2.01 -40.38 -3.81
CA SER A 26 2.24 -39.56 -2.61
C SER A 26 3.22 -38.40 -2.88
N VAL A 27 4.34 -38.70 -3.56
CA VAL A 27 5.31 -37.68 -3.96
C VAL A 27 4.71 -36.71 -4.98
N GLY A 28 3.99 -37.22 -5.99
CA GLY A 28 3.35 -36.39 -7.01
C GLY A 28 2.32 -35.40 -6.44
N LEU A 29 1.47 -35.85 -5.51
CA LEU A 29 0.50 -34.99 -4.81
C LEU A 29 1.19 -33.94 -3.94
N SER A 30 2.30 -34.31 -3.29
CA SER A 30 3.09 -33.37 -2.49
C SER A 30 3.70 -32.26 -3.34
N ILE A 31 4.24 -32.59 -4.52
CA ILE A 31 4.80 -31.60 -5.46
C ILE A 31 3.70 -30.70 -6.03
N LEU A 32 2.53 -31.25 -6.34
CA LEU A 32 1.39 -30.48 -6.84
C LEU A 32 0.92 -29.44 -5.82
N ASP A 33 0.77 -29.82 -4.55
CA ASP A 33 0.39 -28.90 -3.47
C ASP A 33 1.39 -27.75 -3.30
N LEU A 34 2.69 -28.06 -3.32
CA LEU A 34 3.75 -27.05 -3.29
C LEU A 34 3.67 -26.10 -4.50
N SER A 35 3.42 -26.63 -5.69
CA SER A 35 3.34 -25.83 -6.92
C SER A 35 2.17 -24.84 -6.87
N ILE A 36 1.01 -25.26 -6.37
CA ILE A 36 -0.16 -24.38 -6.21
C ILE A 36 0.16 -23.25 -5.22
N LYS A 37 0.79 -23.58 -4.09
CA LYS A 37 1.21 -22.57 -3.10
C LYS A 37 2.21 -21.58 -3.67
N GLN A 38 3.18 -22.04 -4.47
CA GLN A 38 4.16 -21.18 -5.12
C GLN A 38 3.53 -20.20 -6.11
N ILE A 39 2.55 -20.65 -6.89
CA ILE A 39 1.81 -19.77 -7.82
C ILE A 39 1.09 -18.67 -7.04
N ASN A 40 0.39 -19.01 -5.95
CA ASN A 40 -0.32 -18.02 -5.13
C ASN A 40 0.63 -17.00 -4.46
N LEU A 41 1.79 -17.46 -3.99
CA LEU A 41 2.81 -16.55 -3.44
C LEU A 41 3.39 -15.63 -4.51
N SER A 42 3.60 -16.15 -5.72
CA SER A 42 4.10 -15.38 -6.85
C SER A 42 3.12 -14.29 -7.28
N THR A 43 1.81 -14.59 -7.34
CA THR A 43 0.79 -13.59 -7.65
C THR A 43 0.71 -12.51 -6.57
N ALA A 44 0.69 -12.89 -5.30
CA ALA A 44 0.67 -11.94 -4.18
C ALA A 44 1.92 -11.04 -4.14
N SER A 45 3.10 -11.58 -4.46
CA SER A 45 4.34 -10.81 -4.58
C SER A 45 4.28 -9.81 -5.73
N ARG A 46 3.77 -10.22 -6.90
CA ARG A 46 3.59 -9.33 -8.05
C ARG A 46 2.60 -8.21 -7.72
N ASP A 47 1.46 -8.51 -7.12
CA ASP A 47 0.46 -7.51 -6.73
C ASP A 47 1.02 -6.53 -5.69
N SER A 48 1.83 -7.02 -4.76
CA SER A 48 2.54 -6.19 -3.79
C SER A 48 3.56 -5.25 -4.45
N GLU A 49 4.28 -5.74 -5.46
CA GLU A 49 5.23 -4.93 -6.22
C GLU A 49 4.52 -3.83 -7.00
N LEU A 50 3.39 -4.15 -7.65
CA LEU A 50 2.57 -3.16 -8.36
C LEU A 50 2.08 -2.06 -7.42
N ALA A 51 1.52 -2.43 -6.27
CA ALA A 51 1.08 -1.48 -5.25
C ALA A 51 2.22 -0.62 -4.70
N PHE A 52 3.41 -1.20 -4.48
CA PHE A 52 4.58 -0.48 -4.01
C PHE A 52 5.16 0.49 -5.05
N HIS A 53 5.17 0.11 -6.33
CA HIS A 53 5.55 1.03 -7.41
C HIS A 53 4.54 2.17 -7.53
N ALA A 54 3.25 1.90 -7.33
CA ALA A 54 2.21 2.92 -7.33
C ALA A 54 2.38 3.94 -6.19
N SER A 55 2.71 3.48 -4.98
CA SER A 55 2.97 4.38 -3.86
C SER A 55 4.29 5.13 -4.01
N SER A 56 5.36 4.47 -4.45
CA SER A 56 6.66 5.09 -4.67
C SER A 56 6.61 6.20 -5.73
N ALA A 57 5.87 5.97 -6.82
CA ALA A 57 5.67 6.99 -7.86
C ALA A 57 4.86 8.18 -7.33
N GLY A 58 3.84 7.92 -6.50
CA GLY A 58 3.06 8.97 -5.86
C GLY A 58 3.86 9.80 -4.86
N VAL A 59 4.76 9.16 -4.10
CA VAL A 59 5.67 9.82 -3.17
C VAL A 59 6.53 10.85 -3.89
N GLU A 60 7.13 10.49 -5.02
CA GLU A 60 7.96 11.41 -5.78
C GLU A 60 7.13 12.56 -6.37
N CYS A 61 5.89 12.28 -6.81
CA CYS A 61 5.01 13.35 -7.27
C CYS A 61 4.59 14.30 -6.13
N ALA A 62 4.25 13.77 -4.97
CA ALA A 62 3.89 14.54 -3.79
C ALA A 62 5.04 15.43 -3.31
N ARG A 63 6.27 14.88 -3.28
CA ARG A 63 7.48 15.64 -2.98
C ARG A 63 7.74 16.76 -3.96
N TYR A 64 7.56 16.49 -5.25
CA TYR A 64 7.70 17.52 -6.28
C TYR A 64 6.70 18.65 -6.05
N TRP A 65 5.42 18.33 -5.88
CA TRP A 65 4.38 19.34 -5.72
C TRP A 65 4.47 20.10 -4.40
N ARG A 66 4.86 19.46 -3.29
CA ARG A 66 5.13 20.16 -2.03
C ARG A 66 6.19 21.26 -2.20
N ARG A 67 7.19 21.03 -3.06
CA ARG A 67 8.24 22.02 -3.38
C ARG A 67 7.79 23.04 -4.41
N ALA A 68 7.11 22.61 -5.46
CA ALA A 68 6.69 23.48 -6.57
C ALA A 68 5.54 24.42 -6.18
N ALA A 69 4.65 23.98 -5.29
CA ALA A 69 3.45 24.68 -4.86
C ALA A 69 3.49 25.10 -3.39
N SER A 70 4.67 25.21 -2.76
CA SER A 70 4.81 25.49 -1.33
C SER A 70 4.02 26.72 -0.88
N SER A 71 4.27 27.86 -1.54
CA SER A 71 3.62 29.14 -1.22
C SER A 71 2.12 29.12 -1.44
N THR A 72 1.63 28.42 -2.47
CA THR A 72 0.19 28.26 -2.71
C THR A 72 -0.47 27.35 -1.66
N MET A 73 0.24 26.31 -1.22
CA MET A 73 -0.27 25.39 -0.20
C MET A 73 -0.35 26.07 1.17
N GLU A 74 0.65 26.88 1.52
CA GLU A 74 0.71 27.70 2.73
C GLU A 74 -0.32 28.85 2.72
N ALA A 75 -0.64 29.38 1.54
CA ALA A 75 -1.72 30.35 1.36
C ALA A 75 -3.13 29.72 1.43
N MET A 76 -3.24 28.42 1.75
CA MET A 76 -4.49 27.65 1.79
C MET A 76 -5.28 27.72 0.47
N ALA A 77 -4.57 27.78 -0.66
CA ALA A 77 -5.16 27.94 -1.98
C ALA A 77 -5.27 26.59 -2.73
N PRO A 78 -6.26 26.44 -3.63
CA PRO A 78 -6.35 25.24 -4.46
C PRO A 78 -5.11 25.05 -5.34
N VAL A 79 -4.66 23.80 -5.48
CA VAL A 79 -3.51 23.42 -6.30
C VAL A 79 -3.95 22.50 -7.43
N ASN A 80 -3.29 22.62 -8.59
CA ASN A 80 -3.44 21.70 -9.70
C ASN A 80 -2.29 20.70 -9.65
N PHE A 81 -2.58 19.45 -9.28
CA PHE A 81 -1.58 18.39 -9.24
C PHE A 81 -1.53 17.68 -10.59
N GLU A 82 -0.36 17.69 -11.23
CA GLU A 82 -0.10 16.90 -12.44
C GLU A 82 0.92 15.80 -12.13
N CYS A 83 0.50 14.55 -12.29
CA CYS A 83 1.33 13.37 -12.11
C CYS A 83 1.03 12.38 -13.22
N PHE A 84 2.04 11.71 -13.76
CA PHE A 84 1.86 10.65 -14.77
C PHE A 84 1.13 11.11 -16.04
N GLY A 85 1.19 12.42 -16.37
CA GLY A 85 0.43 13.01 -17.49
C GLY A 85 -1.08 13.15 -17.22
N LEU A 86 -1.50 13.00 -15.97
CA LEU A 86 -2.88 13.15 -15.50
C LEU A 86 -2.95 14.36 -14.57
N THR A 87 -4.08 15.05 -14.59
CA THR A 87 -4.26 16.27 -13.80
C THR A 87 -5.45 16.13 -12.85
N ASN A 88 -5.21 16.40 -11.56
CA ASN A 88 -6.26 16.77 -10.61
C ASN A 88 -6.27 18.29 -10.47
N SER A 89 -7.33 18.92 -10.96
CA SER A 89 -7.45 20.38 -10.98
C SER A 89 -8.24 20.88 -9.77
N ASN A 90 -7.85 22.04 -9.24
CA ASN A 90 -8.52 22.75 -8.15
C ASN A 90 -8.69 21.90 -6.89
N VAL A 91 -7.64 21.19 -6.49
CA VAL A 91 -7.64 20.44 -5.23
C VAL A 91 -7.46 21.43 -4.08
N SER A 92 -8.55 21.69 -3.36
CA SER A 92 -8.58 22.59 -2.21
C SER A 92 -8.08 21.89 -0.94
N PRO A 93 -7.44 22.63 -0.01
CA PRO A 93 -7.09 22.09 1.29
C PRO A 93 -8.32 21.89 2.15
N THR A 94 -8.27 20.87 3.01
CA THR A 94 -9.16 20.71 4.15
C THR A 94 -8.43 21.18 5.41
N ILE A 95 -9.02 22.14 6.12
CA ILE A 95 -8.51 22.63 7.40
C ILE A 95 -8.86 21.61 8.48
N VAL A 96 -7.87 21.17 9.23
CA VAL A 96 -8.07 20.34 10.42
C VAL A 96 -8.31 21.28 11.60
N SER A 97 -9.37 21.04 12.37
CA SER A 97 -9.73 21.86 13.55
C SER A 97 -9.85 21.06 14.84
N SER A 98 -9.85 19.72 14.74
CA SER A 98 -9.91 18.77 15.85
C SER A 98 -8.51 18.36 16.29
N GLY A 99 -8.34 18.08 17.59
CA GLY A 99 -7.08 17.53 18.10
C GLY A 99 -5.87 18.44 17.93
N ILE A 100 -6.07 19.75 17.78
CA ILE A 100 -5.00 20.74 17.62
C ILE A 100 -4.82 21.53 18.91
N SER A 101 -3.56 21.82 19.25
CA SER A 101 -3.17 22.72 20.33
C SER A 101 -2.06 23.65 19.84
N GLY A 102 -2.06 24.91 20.29
CA GLY A 102 -1.04 25.91 19.91
C GLY A 102 -1.59 26.99 18.97
N VAL A 103 -0.68 27.67 18.25
CA VAL A 103 -1.00 28.79 17.37
C VAL A 103 -0.40 28.55 15.98
N GLY A 104 -1.24 28.12 15.05
CA GLY A 104 -0.90 27.81 13.67
C GLY A 104 -2.05 27.12 12.98
N ASP A 105 -1.88 26.83 11.70
CA ASP A 105 -2.88 26.12 10.89
C ASP A 105 -2.37 24.73 10.54
N VAL A 106 -3.31 23.78 10.51
CA VAL A 106 -3.08 22.41 10.05
C VAL A 106 -4.04 22.14 8.91
N LEU A 107 -3.51 21.71 7.79
CA LEU A 107 -4.30 21.44 6.59
C LEU A 107 -3.80 20.19 5.89
N HIS A 108 -4.68 19.57 5.11
CA HIS A 108 -4.31 18.46 4.25
C HIS A 108 -4.90 18.60 2.84
N TYR A 109 -4.16 18.09 1.86
CA TYR A 109 -4.59 17.95 0.47
C TYR A 109 -4.71 16.47 0.15
N ASP A 110 -5.87 16.06 -0.36
CA ASP A 110 -6.11 14.72 -0.86
C ASP A 110 -6.31 14.74 -2.36
N TYR A 111 -5.60 13.86 -3.06
CA TYR A 111 -5.78 13.67 -4.49
C TYR A 111 -5.40 12.24 -4.89
N GLN A 112 -5.98 11.76 -5.98
CA GLN A 112 -5.78 10.40 -6.43
C GLN A 112 -5.58 10.31 -7.94
N PHE A 113 -4.76 9.38 -8.39
CA PHE A 113 -4.51 9.14 -9.80
C PHE A 113 -4.76 7.67 -10.12
N THR A 114 -5.65 7.40 -11.08
CA THR A 114 -5.73 6.10 -11.73
C THR A 114 -4.88 6.11 -12.98
N TRP A 115 -3.91 5.21 -13.08
CA TRP A 115 -2.95 5.17 -14.19
C TRP A 115 -2.56 3.72 -14.52
N GLY A 116 -1.62 3.57 -15.46
CA GLY A 116 -1.21 2.28 -16.01
C GLY A 116 -1.85 2.02 -17.38
N ALA A 117 -1.29 1.07 -18.13
CA ALA A 117 -1.71 0.82 -19.51
C ALA A 117 -3.19 0.46 -19.65
N ASN A 118 -3.78 -0.14 -18.60
CA ASN A 118 -5.19 -0.53 -18.55
C ASN A 118 -5.98 0.19 -17.46
N ASN A 119 -5.48 1.31 -16.93
CA ASN A 119 -6.06 2.00 -15.76
C ASN A 119 -6.19 1.06 -14.55
N ASP A 120 -5.20 0.19 -14.35
CA ASP A 120 -5.19 -0.88 -13.36
C ASP A 120 -4.34 -0.56 -12.13
N ARG A 121 -3.89 0.69 -11.98
CA ARG A 121 -3.12 1.16 -10.82
C ARG A 121 -3.76 2.40 -10.24
N CYS A 122 -3.71 2.51 -8.92
CA CYS A 122 -4.17 3.69 -8.20
C CYS A 122 -3.08 4.16 -7.27
N THR A 123 -2.95 5.48 -7.20
CA THR A 123 -2.11 6.18 -6.26
C THR A 123 -2.97 7.23 -5.57
N GLU A 124 -3.21 7.07 -4.27
CA GLU A 124 -3.83 8.07 -3.41
C GLU A 124 -2.74 8.78 -2.62
N VAL A 125 -2.79 10.11 -2.61
CA VAL A 125 -1.83 10.95 -1.88
C VAL A 125 -2.60 11.84 -0.92
N THR A 126 -2.15 11.82 0.32
CA THR A 126 -2.58 12.72 1.37
C THR A 126 -1.36 13.51 1.86
N THR A 127 -1.33 14.81 1.56
CA THR A 127 -0.25 15.72 1.99
C THR A 127 -0.76 16.58 3.14
N PHE A 128 -0.20 16.37 4.32
CA PHE A 128 -0.40 17.16 5.52
C PHE A 128 0.64 18.26 5.64
N LEU A 129 0.17 19.46 5.97
CA LEU A 129 1.00 20.61 6.26
C LEU A 129 0.60 21.17 7.62
N MET A 130 1.62 21.50 8.41
CA MET A 130 1.50 22.20 9.68
C MET A 130 2.48 23.35 9.66
N PHE A 131 2.00 24.56 9.88
CA PHE A 131 2.86 25.72 10.02
C PHE A 131 2.46 26.51 11.25
N GLY A 132 3.44 26.71 12.13
CA GLY A 132 3.29 27.53 13.32
C GLY A 132 3.46 29.01 12.96
N THR A 133 2.63 29.86 13.54
CA THR A 133 2.86 31.32 13.48
C THR A 133 4.23 31.68 14.08
N LEU A 134 4.85 32.78 13.60
CA LEU A 134 6.20 33.19 14.01
C LEU A 134 6.36 33.37 15.54
N PRO A 135 7.59 33.28 16.08
CA PRO A 135 7.88 33.50 17.50
C PRO A 135 7.28 34.82 18.03
N PRO A 136 6.78 34.87 19.28
CA PRO A 136 7.10 34.02 20.42
C PRO A 136 6.14 32.83 20.67
N ASN A 137 5.35 32.43 19.69
CA ASN A 137 4.38 31.34 19.86
C ASN A 137 5.05 29.97 20.00
N PRO A 138 4.43 28.99 20.69
CA PRO A 138 5.01 27.65 20.88
C PRO A 138 4.89 26.74 19.64
N GLY A 139 4.34 27.24 18.54
CA GLY A 139 4.05 26.45 17.34
C GLY A 139 2.67 25.78 17.39
N VAL A 140 2.50 24.71 16.60
CA VAL A 140 1.24 23.96 16.49
C VAL A 140 1.49 22.47 16.70
N THR A 141 0.60 21.82 17.43
CA THR A 141 0.67 20.38 17.72
C THR A 141 -0.65 19.74 17.36
N ILE A 142 -0.59 18.60 16.67
CA ILE A 142 -1.74 17.74 16.40
C ILE A 142 -1.62 16.45 17.21
N THR A 143 -2.73 16.02 17.79
CA THR A 143 -2.79 14.76 18.53
C THR A 143 -2.52 13.57 17.62
N ASN A 144 -1.79 12.58 18.13
CA ASN A 144 -1.54 11.33 17.38
C ASN A 144 -2.85 10.64 16.98
N THR A 145 -3.89 10.73 17.82
CA THR A 145 -5.22 10.19 17.51
C THR A 145 -5.83 10.84 16.28
N GLU A 146 -5.81 12.17 16.18
CA GLU A 146 -6.38 12.85 15.01
C GLU A 146 -5.55 12.58 13.75
N LEU A 147 -4.23 12.59 13.87
CA LEU A 147 -3.34 12.28 12.75
C LEU A 147 -3.58 10.86 12.22
N ARG A 148 -3.87 9.90 13.10
CA ARG A 148 -4.23 8.52 12.73
C ARG A 148 -5.65 8.37 12.18
N ASN A 149 -6.57 9.28 12.52
CA ASN A 149 -7.91 9.28 11.92
C ASN A 149 -7.84 9.65 10.44
N ILE A 150 -6.94 10.56 10.07
CA ILE A 150 -6.82 11.03 8.69
C ILE A 150 -5.79 10.20 7.90
N ILE A 151 -4.71 9.78 8.54
CA ILE A 151 -3.73 8.83 7.99
C ILE A 151 -3.78 7.52 8.80
N PRO A 152 -4.58 6.53 8.37
CA PRO A 152 -4.74 5.27 9.10
C PRO A 152 -3.42 4.53 9.39
N GLY A 153 -2.44 4.61 8.48
CA GLY A 153 -1.12 3.98 8.63
C GLY A 153 -0.11 4.76 9.46
N TYR A 154 -0.47 5.92 10.01
CA TYR A 154 0.44 6.71 10.83
C TYR A 154 0.81 5.95 12.12
N PRO A 155 2.10 5.91 12.52
CA PRO A 155 2.53 5.13 13.66
C PRO A 155 1.92 5.64 14.97
N ALA A 156 1.56 4.70 15.85
CA ALA A 156 1.18 5.03 17.21
C ALA A 156 2.39 5.63 17.95
N GLY A 157 2.20 6.77 18.60
CA GLY A 157 3.29 7.51 19.21
C GLY A 157 2.85 8.80 19.88
N PRO A 158 3.80 9.67 20.25
CA PRO A 158 3.48 10.99 20.79
C PRO A 158 2.79 11.87 19.74
N ASP A 159 2.19 12.95 20.22
CA ASP A 159 1.61 13.99 19.37
C ASP A 159 2.68 14.63 18.47
N LYS A 160 2.29 15.01 17.25
CA LYS A 160 3.19 15.63 16.29
C LYS A 160 3.19 17.13 16.53
N SER A 161 4.31 17.67 17.01
CA SER A 161 4.51 19.10 17.18
C SER A 161 5.34 19.70 16.02
N CYS A 162 4.99 20.92 15.65
CA CYS A 162 5.72 21.75 14.71
C CYS A 162 6.07 23.09 15.37
N GLU A 163 7.35 23.45 15.37
CA GLU A 163 7.84 24.67 16.02
C GLU A 163 7.35 25.93 15.29
N ALA A 164 7.28 27.05 16.01
CA ALA A 164 6.93 28.34 15.42
C ALA A 164 7.90 28.75 14.32
N GLY A 165 7.37 29.11 13.15
CA GLY A 165 8.16 29.43 11.97
C GLY A 165 8.77 28.23 11.24
N ALA A 166 8.53 27.00 11.70
CA ALA A 166 8.84 25.79 10.95
C ALA A 166 7.66 25.35 10.09
N GLU A 167 7.97 24.66 9.00
CA GLU A 167 7.00 24.03 8.10
C GLU A 167 7.15 22.52 8.18
N CYS A 168 6.24 21.87 8.90
CA CYS A 168 6.27 20.41 9.04
C CYS A 168 5.33 19.80 8.01
N THR A 169 5.85 18.85 7.24
CA THR A 169 5.07 18.16 6.21
C THR A 169 5.06 16.67 6.48
N VAL A 170 3.86 16.08 6.42
CA VAL A 170 3.69 14.63 6.44
C VAL A 170 3.02 14.24 5.13
N ILE A 171 3.61 13.30 4.40
CA ILE A 171 3.05 12.78 3.16
C ILE A 171 2.75 11.31 3.38
N SER A 172 1.49 10.92 3.25
CA SER A 172 1.10 9.52 3.11
C SER A 172 0.69 9.26 1.67
N VAL A 173 1.21 8.18 1.11
CA VAL A 173 0.83 7.71 -0.22
C VAL A 173 0.43 6.26 -0.16
N ARG A 174 -0.81 5.96 -0.55
CA ARG A 174 -1.32 4.60 -0.71
C ARG A 174 -1.33 4.22 -2.18
N GLY A 175 -0.67 3.11 -2.50
CA GLY A 175 -0.63 2.54 -3.84
C GLY A 175 -1.42 1.24 -3.89
N TYR A 176 -2.16 1.02 -4.98
CA TYR A 176 -3.01 -0.15 -5.18
C TYR A 176 -2.71 -0.84 -6.52
N ASN A 177 -2.88 -2.16 -6.57
CA ASN A 177 -2.82 -2.98 -7.80
C ASN A 177 -4.12 -2.95 -8.65
N LYS A 178 -5.00 -1.97 -8.40
CA LYS A 178 -6.28 -1.75 -9.08
C LYS A 178 -6.52 -0.26 -9.29
N SER A 179 -7.53 0.08 -10.09
CA SER A 179 -7.99 1.47 -10.25
C SER A 179 -8.52 2.06 -8.95
N CYS A 180 -8.56 3.39 -8.83
CA CYS A 180 -9.04 4.04 -7.61
C CYS A 180 -10.54 3.80 -7.37
N ALA A 181 -11.31 3.55 -8.44
CA ALA A 181 -12.72 3.20 -8.32
C ALA A 181 -12.94 1.80 -7.70
N ASN A 182 -11.92 0.93 -7.78
CA ASN A 182 -11.99 -0.47 -7.36
C ASN A 182 -11.01 -0.76 -6.21
N SER A 183 -10.63 0.26 -5.42
CA SER A 183 -9.68 0.12 -4.30
C SER A 183 -10.25 -0.72 -3.13
N THR A 184 -11.56 -0.95 -3.11
CA THR A 184 -12.24 -1.76 -2.08
C THR A 184 -12.65 -3.16 -2.57
N ASP A 185 -12.32 -3.52 -3.81
CA ASP A 185 -12.70 -4.81 -4.39
C ASP A 185 -11.88 -5.98 -3.83
N TYR A 186 -12.37 -7.21 -4.05
CA TYR A 186 -11.62 -8.41 -3.70
C TYR A 186 -10.33 -8.54 -4.51
N GLY A 187 -9.25 -8.95 -3.84
CA GLY A 187 -7.93 -9.13 -4.47
C GLY A 187 -7.14 -7.83 -4.62
N VAL A 188 -7.58 -6.74 -4.00
CA VAL A 188 -6.79 -5.52 -3.87
C VAL A 188 -5.62 -5.76 -2.91
N THR A 189 -4.43 -5.34 -3.33
CA THR A 189 -3.25 -5.23 -2.49
C THR A 189 -2.91 -3.75 -2.35
N GLU A 190 -2.72 -3.30 -1.11
CA GLU A 190 -2.35 -1.94 -0.77
C GLU A 190 -0.92 -1.90 -0.21
N ARG A 191 -0.17 -0.87 -0.58
CA ARG A 191 1.11 -0.50 0.05
C ARG A 191 1.12 0.98 0.35
N GLU A 192 1.31 1.33 1.62
CA GLU A 192 1.43 2.71 2.06
C GLU A 192 2.90 3.08 2.28
N VAL A 193 3.28 4.30 1.89
CA VAL A 193 4.58 4.91 2.20
C VAL A 193 4.33 6.24 2.90
N LEU A 194 4.91 6.38 4.09
CA LEU A 194 4.86 7.59 4.90
C LEU A 194 6.20 8.33 4.81
N LEU A 195 6.15 9.64 4.65
CA LEU A 195 7.29 10.53 4.73
C LEU A 195 6.99 11.68 5.68
N GLU A 196 7.97 12.01 6.52
CA GLU A 196 7.91 13.15 7.43
C GLU A 196 9.18 13.98 7.27
N PHE A 197 9.04 15.29 7.18
CA PHE A 197 10.17 16.23 7.20
C PHE A 197 9.74 17.62 7.68
#